data_AF-A0A930WYQ7-F1
#
_entry.id   AF-A0A930WYQ7-F1
#
_cell.length_a   1.000
_cell.length_b   1.000
_cell.length_c   1.000
_cell.angle_alpha   90.00
_cell.angle_beta   90.00
_cell.angle_gamma   90.00
#
_symmetry.space_group_name_H-M   'P 1'
#
loop_
_entity.id
_entity.type
_entity.pdbx_description
1 polymer ?
#
loop_
_entity_poly.entity_id
_entity_poly.type
_entity_poly.pdbx_seq_one_letter_code
_entity_poly.pdbx_strand_id
1 'polypeptide(L)'
;MNCTPKIGHNFWRCSFSMSKYSQKTKDQALYLFKIGFGIHSVANQLNISRHTIKNWLLKYKNNSSLSKKMNRRIFSAEFKRKVIETRWQNKLSFKETAELFN
;
A
#
# COMPACT_ATOMS: atom_id res chain seq x y z
N MET A 1 24.13 28.09 -22.72
CA MET A 1 22.90 27.67 -22.01
C MET A 1 22.18 26.67 -22.91
N ASN A 2 22.30 25.38 -22.64
CA ASN A 2 21.56 24.34 -23.36
C ASN A 2 20.87 23.44 -22.33
N CYS A 3 19.64 23.78 -22.00
CA CYS A 3 18.77 22.95 -21.18
C CYS A 3 17.93 22.08 -22.12
N THR A 4 18.38 20.86 -22.39
CA THR A 4 17.55 19.85 -23.03
C THR A 4 16.48 19.40 -22.03
N PRO A 5 15.18 19.40 -22.37
CA PRO A 5 14.18 18.84 -21.48
C PRO A 5 14.41 17.33 -21.45
N LYS A 6 14.74 16.79 -20.27
CA LYS A 6 14.63 15.35 -20.04
C LYS A 6 13.14 15.03 -20.12
N ILE A 7 12.71 14.55 -21.28
CA ILE A 7 11.42 13.89 -21.49
C ILE A 7 11.25 12.91 -20.33
N GLY A 8 10.35 13.25 -19.40
CA GLY A 8 9.96 12.34 -18.34
C GLY A 8 9.38 11.11 -18.99
N HIS A 9 10.08 9.97 -18.86
CA HIS A 9 9.48 8.70 -19.21
C HIS A 9 8.20 8.57 -18.39
N ASN A 10 7.07 8.50 -19.08
CA ASN A 10 5.77 8.18 -18.51
C ASN A 10 5.79 6.71 -18.04
N PHE A 11 6.56 6.43 -16.99
CA PHE A 11 6.72 5.08 -16.46
C PHE A 11 5.52 4.77 -15.55
N TRP A 12 4.46 4.29 -16.18
CA TRP A 12 3.44 3.42 -15.60
C TRP A 12 2.71 3.96 -14.37
N ARG A 13 1.70 4.79 -14.65
CA ARG A 13 0.59 5.07 -13.73
C ARG A 13 -0.35 3.86 -13.64
N CYS A 14 0.15 2.76 -13.10
CA CYS A 14 -0.62 1.63 -12.58
C CYS A 14 0.31 0.85 -11.64
N SER A 15 0.47 1.32 -10.41
CA SER A 15 1.04 0.46 -9.36
C SER A 15 0.01 -0.62 -9.03
N PHE A 16 -0.10 -1.64 -9.88
CA PHE A 16 -0.72 -2.90 -9.49
C PHE A 16 0.07 -3.38 -8.29
N SER A 17 -0.51 -3.33 -7.08
CA SER A 17 0.11 -3.99 -5.95
C SER A 17 0.10 -5.48 -6.27
N MET A 18 1.22 -6.01 -6.73
CA MET A 18 1.38 -7.43 -7.06
C MET A 18 1.43 -8.22 -5.75
N SER A 19 0.27 -8.37 -5.10
CA SER A 19 0.15 -9.34 -4.03
C SER A 19 0.33 -10.71 -4.65
N LYS A 20 1.32 -11.47 -4.18
CA LYS A 20 1.66 -12.83 -4.63
C LYS A 20 0.45 -13.75 -4.80
N TYR A 21 -0.62 -13.50 -4.04
CA TYR A 21 -1.89 -14.23 -4.10
C TYR A 21 -3.05 -13.28 -4.38
N SER A 22 -3.95 -13.72 -5.26
CA SER A 22 -5.15 -12.97 -5.66
C SER A 22 -6.15 -12.82 -4.50
N GLN A 23 -7.08 -11.86 -4.62
CA GLN A 23 -8.14 -11.70 -3.62
C GLN A 23 -9.06 -12.94 -3.58
N LYS A 24 -9.41 -13.50 -4.75
CA LYS A 24 -10.20 -14.73 -4.86
C LYS A 24 -9.58 -15.89 -4.06
N THR A 25 -8.26 -16.06 -4.13
CA THR A 25 -7.54 -17.10 -3.37
C THR A 25 -7.64 -16.88 -1.86
N LYS A 26 -7.57 -15.62 -1.41
CA LYS A 26 -7.73 -15.27 0.01
C LYS A 26 -9.16 -15.52 0.48
N ASP A 27 -10.16 -15.18 -0.34
CA ASP A 27 -11.57 -15.39 -0.04
C ASP A 27 -11.91 -16.89 0.05
N GLN A 28 -11.34 -17.71 -0.83
CA GLN A 28 -11.45 -19.17 -0.75
C GLN A 28 -10.83 -19.73 0.54
N ALA A 29 -9.65 -19.23 0.95
CA ALA A 29 -9.05 -19.62 2.23
C ALA A 29 -9.97 -19.26 3.41
N LEU A 30 -10.57 -18.07 3.39
CA LEU A 30 -11.51 -17.63 4.43
C LEU A 30 -12.78 -18.50 4.46
N TYR A 31 -13.31 -18.88 3.31
CA TYR A 31 -14.46 -19.79 3.22
C TYR A 31 -14.15 -21.15 3.87
N LEU A 32 -12.99 -21.75 3.57
CA LEU A 32 -12.57 -23.00 4.19
C LEU A 32 -12.42 -22.88 5.72
N PHE A 33 -11.88 -21.76 6.21
CA PHE A 33 -11.84 -21.49 7.64
C PHE A 33 -13.23 -21.37 8.27
N LYS A 34 -14.20 -20.77 7.57
CA LYS A 34 -15.59 -20.66 8.05
C LYS A 34 -16.29 -22.02 8.13
N ILE A 35 -15.97 -22.95 7.23
CA ILE A 35 -16.46 -24.34 7.28
C ILE A 35 -15.83 -25.12 8.45
N GLY A 36 -14.67 -24.67 8.96
CA GLY A 36 -13.98 -25.29 10.10
C GLY A 36 -12.71 -26.06 9.74
N PHE A 37 -12.21 -25.93 8.51
CA PHE A 37 -10.94 -26.56 8.13
C PHE A 37 -9.74 -25.94 8.87
N GLY A 38 -8.81 -26.79 9.30
CA GLY A 38 -7.57 -26.37 9.94
C GLY A 38 -6.54 -25.78 8.96
N ILE A 39 -5.57 -25.03 9.50
CA ILE A 39 -4.50 -24.36 8.75
C ILE A 39 -3.77 -25.33 7.80
N HIS A 40 -3.51 -26.56 8.26
CA HIS A 40 -2.81 -27.57 7.47
C HIS A 40 -3.61 -28.02 6.25
N SER A 41 -4.90 -28.31 6.44
CA SER A 41 -5.79 -28.73 5.35
C SER A 41 -5.94 -27.63 4.29
N VAL A 42 -6.12 -26.37 4.72
CA VAL A 42 -6.23 -25.22 3.82
C VAL A 42 -4.92 -24.97 3.06
N ALA A 43 -3.77 -25.08 3.73
CA ALA A 43 -2.46 -24.92 3.11
C ALA A 43 -2.21 -25.97 2.01
N ASN A 44 -2.56 -27.22 2.28
CA ASN A 44 -2.42 -28.30 1.31
C ASN A 44 -3.38 -28.12 0.12
N GLN A 45 -4.65 -27.76 0.39
CA GLN A 45 -5.66 -27.59 -0.66
C GLN A 45 -5.35 -26.42 -1.60
N LEU A 46 -4.80 -25.32 -1.08
CA LEU A 46 -4.43 -24.16 -1.90
C LEU A 46 -2.99 -24.23 -2.42
N ASN A 47 -2.21 -25.24 -2.03
CA ASN A 47 -0.78 -25.36 -2.27
C ASN A 47 -0.01 -24.09 -1.84
N ILE A 48 -0.32 -23.57 -0.65
CA ILE A 48 0.28 -22.35 -0.09
C ILE A 48 0.98 -22.70 1.23
N SER A 49 2.13 -22.08 1.47
CA SER A 49 2.85 -22.27 2.73
C SER A 49 1.97 -22.05 3.98
N ARG A 50 2.10 -22.95 4.96
CA ARG A 50 1.38 -22.88 6.23
C ARG A 50 1.55 -21.53 6.93
N HIS A 51 2.74 -20.94 6.86
CA HIS A 51 3.02 -19.63 7.44
C HIS A 51 2.16 -18.53 6.81
N THR A 52 2.01 -18.53 5.48
CA THR A 52 1.14 -17.55 4.79
C THR A 52 -0.31 -17.69 5.22
N ILE A 53 -0.83 -18.93 5.27
CA ILE A 53 -2.20 -19.22 5.67
C ILE A 53 -2.45 -18.83 7.14
N LYS A 54 -1.51 -19.11 8.05
CA LYS A 54 -1.56 -18.66 9.46
C LYS A 54 -1.61 -17.13 9.56
N ASN A 55 -0.78 -16.43 8.79
CA ASN A 55 -0.77 -14.96 8.78
C ASN A 55 -2.09 -14.36 8.26
N TRP A 56 -2.72 -14.99 7.26
CA TRP A 56 -4.04 -14.55 6.79
C TRP A 56 -5.11 -14.72 7.87
N LEU A 57 -5.15 -15.87 8.53
CA LEU A 57 -6.09 -16.13 9.63
C LEU A 57 -5.91 -15.13 10.77
N LEU A 58 -4.67 -14.81 11.17
CA LEU A 58 -4.39 -13.80 12.19
C LEU A 58 -4.90 -12.41 11.77
N LYS A 59 -4.64 -11.99 10.53
CA LYS A 59 -5.12 -10.70 10.02
C LYS A 59 -6.64 -10.61 9.97
N TYR A 60 -7.32 -11.70 9.61
CA TYR A 60 -8.78 -11.78 9.65
C TYR A 60 -9.33 -11.66 11.08
N LYS A 61 -8.74 -12.36 12.05
CA LYS A 61 -9.14 -12.26 13.47
C LYS A 61 -8.96 -10.86 14.03
N ASN A 62 -7.91 -10.15 13.60
CA ASN A 62 -7.60 -8.82 14.10
C ASN A 62 -8.44 -7.69 13.46
N ASN A 63 -9.52 -8.02 12.72
CA ASN A 63 -10.37 -7.07 11.98
C ASN A 63 -9.59 -6.11 11.04
N SER A 64 -8.32 -6.42 10.74
CA SER A 64 -7.55 -5.71 9.75
C SER A 64 -8.00 -6.23 8.39
N SER A 65 -8.78 -5.44 7.63
CA SER A 65 -9.13 -5.87 6.28
C SER A 65 -7.83 -6.20 5.53
N LEU A 66 -7.75 -7.39 4.93
CA LEU A 66 -6.57 -7.80 4.15
C LEU A 66 -6.30 -6.86 2.96
N SER A 67 -7.28 -6.02 2.64
CA SER A 67 -7.27 -4.99 1.62
C SER A 67 -6.97 -3.58 2.14
N LYS A 68 -6.73 -3.36 3.45
CA LYS A 68 -6.47 -2.03 4.02
C LYS A 68 -5.16 -1.49 3.47
N LYS A 69 -5.23 -0.90 2.28
CA LYS A 69 -4.18 -0.05 1.73
C LYS A 69 -4.04 1.11 2.71
N MET A 70 -2.80 1.44 3.05
CA MET A 70 -2.51 2.67 3.76
C MET A 70 -3.15 3.81 2.98
N ASN A 71 -4.13 4.49 3.58
CA ASN A 71 -4.80 5.61 2.92
C ASN A 71 -3.79 6.76 2.92
N ARG A 72 -3.06 6.91 1.81
CA ARG A 72 -2.11 8.00 1.64
C ARG A 72 -2.91 9.26 1.38
N ARG A 73 -2.72 10.30 2.20
CA ARG A 73 -3.27 11.64 1.92
C ARG A 73 -2.71 12.08 0.57
N ILE A 74 -3.60 12.26 -0.41
CA ILE A 74 -3.20 12.70 -1.75
C ILE A 74 -3.22 14.22 -1.75
N PHE A 75 -2.04 14.83 -1.77
CA PHE A 75 -1.92 16.27 -1.95
C PHE A 75 -1.91 16.64 -3.44
N SER A 76 -2.59 17.73 -3.79
CA SER A 76 -2.60 18.29 -5.15
C SER A 76 -1.19 18.76 -5.56
N ALA A 77 -0.95 18.85 -6.88
CA ALA A 77 0.32 19.35 -7.39
C ALA A 77 0.58 20.79 -6.95
N GLU A 78 -0.46 21.63 -6.95
CA GLU A 78 -0.39 23.02 -6.51
C GLU A 78 -0.04 23.14 -5.02
N PHE A 79 -0.64 22.30 -4.18
CA PHE A 79 -0.30 22.28 -2.75
C PHE A 79 1.16 21.92 -2.52
N LYS A 80 1.67 20.87 -3.21
CA LYS A 80 3.07 20.48 -3.12
C LYS A 80 4.02 21.58 -3.58
N ARG A 81 3.68 22.27 -4.66
CA ARG A 81 4.44 23.41 -5.18
C ARG A 81 4.51 24.54 -4.15
N LYS A 82 3.37 24.91 -3.56
CA LYS A 82 3.29 25.93 -2.51
C LYS A 82 4.17 25.59 -1.31
N VAL A 83 4.13 24.35 -0.82
CA VAL A 83 4.96 23.90 0.31
C VAL A 83 6.46 24.06 0.01
N ILE A 84 6.89 23.67 -1.20
CA ILE A 84 8.30 23.78 -1.63
C ILE A 84 8.72 25.25 -1.74
N GLU A 85 7.90 26.08 -2.41
CA GLU A 85 8.16 27.52 -2.56
C GLU A 85 8.25 28.23 -1.21
N THR A 86 7.29 28.01 -0.31
CA THR A 86 7.28 28.61 1.03
C THR A 86 8.50 28.20 1.84
N ARG A 87 8.91 26.93 1.79
CA ARG A 87 10.11 26.47 2.50
C ARG A 87 11.38 27.12 1.95
N TRP A 88 11.52 27.21 0.63
CA TRP A 88 12.69 27.82 0.00
C TRP A 88 12.80 29.31 0.28
N GLN A 89 11.70 30.06 0.17
CA GLN A 89 11.69 31.51 0.42
C GLN A 89 12.05 31.84 1.87
N ASN A 90 11.52 31.06 2.82
CA ASN A 90 11.68 31.33 4.25
C ASN A 90 12.83 30.54 4.91
N LYS A 91 13.58 29.73 4.13
CA LYS A 91 14.67 28.85 4.61
C LYS A 91 14.27 27.97 5.80
N LEU A 92 13.02 27.52 5.83
CA LEU A 92 12.47 26.74 6.94
C LEU A 92 13.05 25.33 6.99
N SER A 93 13.17 24.81 8.22
CA SER A 93 13.41 23.39 8.44
C SER A 93 12.19 22.55 8.00
N PHE A 94 12.40 21.25 7.82
CA PHE A 94 11.31 20.33 7.50
C PHE A 94 10.24 20.28 8.59
N LYS A 95 10.64 20.42 9.86
CA LYS A 95 9.73 20.38 11.00
C LYS A 95 8.82 21.61 11.01
N GLU A 96 9.41 22.81 10.90
CA GLU A 96 8.66 24.07 10.84
C GLU A 96 7.73 24.11 9.62
N THR A 97 8.21 23.61 8.47
CA THR A 97 7.36 23.51 7.27
C THR A 97 6.18 22.54 7.50
N ALA A 98 6.40 21.42 8.19
CA ALA A 98 5.31 20.49 8.50
C ALA A 98 4.29 21.13 9.45
N GLU A 99 4.75 21.82 10.50
CA GLU A 99 3.88 22.54 11.44
C GLU A 99 3.03 23.62 10.76
N LEU A 100 3.59 24.32 9.76
CA LEU A 100 2.89 25.36 8.99
C LEU A 100 1.79 24.81 8.07
N PHE A 101 1.88 23.54 7.64
CA PHE A 101 1.01 22.94 6.61
C PHE A 101 0.25 21.68 7.07
N ASN A 102 0.28 21.35 8.37
CA ASN A 102 -0.31 20.12 8.94
C ASN A 102 -1.84 20.13 8.95
#